data_AF-A0A2G9MAL9-F1
#
_entry.id   AF-A0A2G9MAL9-F1
#
_cell.length_a   1.000
_cell.length_b   1.000
_cell.length_c   1.000
_cell.angle_alpha   90.00
_cell.angle_beta   90.00
_cell.angle_gamma   90.00
#
_symmetry.space_group_name_H-M   'P 1'
#
loop_
_entity.id
_entity.type
_entity.pdbx_description
1 polymer ?
#
loop_
_entity_poly.entity_id
_entity_poly.type
_entity_poly.pdbx_seq_one_letter_code
_entity_poly.pdbx_strand_id
1 'polypeptide(L)'
;MKLTIIGTSHISPESLKHVEETIREKKPTIIAVELDKKRLAALLQKKYNPHTKNFSLKDIKRIGLKGWLFAQIGSWVEKKLGNKVGVSPGTEMLKAIEIAQQTGAKIALIDQDIEITLKKFSNALSWKEKWTFAKDLINGLIFKKGIKFDLAKVPSHKIINKLIKEVKTKYPNVYCVLIKERNEVMAKKLAHILLNHPDAEIVAVVGAGHEKEINLLVKKIYKEHNIQPL
;
A
#
# COMPACT_ATOMS: atom_id res chain seq x y z
N MET A 1 11.25 -9.05 -19.78
CA MET A 1 10.80 -8.31 -18.58
C MET A 1 11.37 -9.02 -17.35
N LYS A 2 12.32 -8.39 -16.65
CA LYS A 2 12.89 -8.90 -15.40
C LYS A 2 12.27 -8.16 -14.21
N LEU A 3 11.05 -8.57 -13.84
CA LEU A 3 10.28 -7.97 -12.76
C LEU A 3 9.76 -9.05 -11.82
N THR A 4 10.12 -8.94 -10.55
CA THR A 4 9.54 -9.70 -9.45
C THR A 4 8.70 -8.75 -8.59
N ILE A 5 7.42 -9.06 -8.36
CA ILE A 5 6.55 -8.28 -7.46
C ILE A 5 6.28 -9.11 -6.21
N ILE A 6 6.56 -8.54 -5.05
CA ILE A 6 6.35 -9.15 -3.73
C ILE A 6 5.13 -8.49 -3.10
N GLY A 7 4.09 -9.28 -2.87
CA GLY A 7 2.92 -8.88 -2.08
C GLY A 7 3.18 -9.06 -0.59
N THR A 8 3.12 -7.98 0.18
CA THR A 8 3.38 -7.99 1.62
C THR A 8 2.08 -7.77 2.41
N SER A 9 1.98 -8.42 3.57
CA SER A 9 1.02 -8.01 4.59
C SER A 9 1.79 -7.12 5.54
N HIS A 10 1.51 -5.81 5.52
CA HIS A 10 2.28 -4.73 6.17
C HIS A 10 2.51 -4.83 7.69
N ILE A 11 2.22 -5.97 8.28
CA ILE A 11 2.13 -6.18 9.73
C ILE A 11 2.66 -7.57 10.11
N SER A 12 3.36 -8.28 9.22
CA SER A 12 3.78 -9.66 9.45
C SER A 12 5.31 -9.82 9.41
N PRO A 13 5.94 -10.43 10.42
CA PRO A 13 7.38 -10.73 10.39
C PRO A 13 7.80 -11.60 9.21
N GLU A 14 6.92 -12.50 8.76
CA GLU A 14 7.17 -13.34 7.58
C GLU A 14 7.28 -12.51 6.30
N SER A 15 6.54 -11.40 6.20
CA SER A 15 6.65 -10.49 5.05
C SER A 15 8.03 -9.84 4.99
N LEU A 16 8.62 -9.48 6.14
CA LEU A 16 9.98 -8.93 6.20
C LEU A 16 11.02 -9.95 5.71
N LYS A 17 10.93 -11.18 6.24
CA LYS A 17 11.82 -12.27 5.85
C LYS A 17 11.71 -12.57 4.36
N HIS A 18 10.48 -12.66 3.84
CA HIS A 18 10.24 -12.93 2.42
C HIS A 18 10.80 -11.83 1.51
N VAL A 19 10.66 -10.56 1.89
CA VAL A 19 11.27 -9.42 1.17
C VAL A 19 12.79 -9.54 1.17
N GLU A 20 13.40 -9.81 2.33
CA GLU A 20 14.85 -9.92 2.45
C GLU A 20 15.41 -11.09 1.62
N GLU A 21 14.83 -12.27 1.74
CA GLU A 21 15.23 -13.46 0.99
C GLU A 21 15.13 -13.23 -0.52
N THR A 22 14.00 -12.68 -0.99
CA THR A 22 13.79 -12.44 -2.41
C THR A 22 14.78 -11.42 -2.97
N ILE A 23 15.06 -10.33 -2.25
CA ILE A 23 16.03 -9.32 -2.70
C ILE A 23 17.44 -9.91 -2.74
N ARG A 24 17.83 -10.71 -1.74
CA ARG A 24 19.15 -11.36 -1.70
C ARG A 24 19.33 -12.38 -2.81
N GLU A 25 18.29 -13.13 -3.13
CA GLU A 25 18.30 -14.13 -4.20
C GLU A 25 18.35 -13.47 -5.58
N LYS A 26 17.45 -12.51 -5.85
CA LYS A 26 17.34 -11.86 -7.16
C LYS A 26 18.47 -10.88 -7.45
N LYS A 27 19.11 -10.32 -6.42
CA LYS A 27 20.16 -9.28 -6.55
C LYS A 27 19.76 -8.16 -7.51
N PRO A 28 18.60 -7.50 -7.27
CA PRO A 28 18.09 -6.50 -8.18
C PRO A 28 19.00 -5.27 -8.26
N THR A 29 19.04 -4.65 -9.43
CA THR A 29 19.71 -3.34 -9.62
C THR A 29 18.76 -2.18 -9.30
N ILE A 30 17.45 -2.44 -9.28
CA ILE A 30 16.40 -1.48 -8.91
C ILE A 30 15.42 -2.14 -7.95
N ILE A 31 15.19 -1.50 -6.81
CA ILE A 31 14.15 -1.89 -5.84
C ILE A 31 13.06 -0.82 -5.86
N ALA A 32 11.86 -1.21 -6.29
CA ALA A 32 10.68 -0.37 -6.28
C ALA A 32 9.85 -0.62 -5.02
N VAL A 33 9.27 0.42 -4.43
CA VAL A 33 8.44 0.32 -3.22
C VAL A 33 7.13 1.08 -3.37
N GLU A 34 6.03 0.54 -2.84
CA GLU A 34 4.72 1.20 -2.71
C GLU A 34 4.77 2.34 -1.68
N LEU A 35 5.55 3.37 -1.98
CA LEU A 35 5.63 4.60 -1.22
C LEU A 35 5.71 5.80 -2.16
N ASP A 36 5.21 6.92 -1.68
CA ASP A 36 5.54 8.24 -2.17
C ASP A 36 6.56 8.92 -1.23
N LYS A 37 7.07 10.08 -1.63
CA LYS A 37 8.09 10.82 -0.85
C LYS A 37 7.62 11.20 0.56
N LYS A 38 6.35 11.59 0.72
CA LYS A 38 5.78 12.03 2.01
C LYS A 38 5.58 10.83 2.93
N ARG A 39 5.07 9.72 2.41
CA ARG A 39 4.94 8.47 3.16
C ARG A 39 6.30 7.93 3.59
N LEU A 40 7.30 7.96 2.71
CA LEU A 40 8.66 7.57 3.08
C LEU A 40 9.22 8.46 4.21
N ALA A 41 9.09 9.79 4.08
CA ALA A 41 9.52 10.72 5.11
C ALA A 41 8.83 10.45 6.46
N ALA A 42 7.52 10.20 6.45
CA ALA A 42 6.77 9.86 7.65
C ALA A 42 7.24 8.53 8.29
N LEU A 43 7.51 7.50 7.49
CA LEU A 43 8.04 6.23 7.97
C LEU A 43 9.45 6.38 8.58
N LEU A 44 10.33 7.14 7.94
CA LEU A 44 11.66 7.44 8.46
C LEU A 44 11.57 8.25 9.76
N GLN A 45 10.73 9.28 9.81
CA GLN A 45 10.53 10.07 11.03
C GLN A 45 10.06 9.20 12.19
N LYS A 46 9.08 8.31 11.95
CA LYS A 46 8.58 7.38 12.96
C LYS A 46 9.65 6.39 13.41
N LYS A 47 10.50 5.92 12.50
CA LYS A 47 11.63 5.02 12.82
C LYS A 47 12.65 5.69 13.74
N TYR A 48 13.03 6.94 13.46
CA TYR A 48 14.03 7.66 14.25
C TYR A 48 13.46 8.31 15.52
N ASN A 49 12.16 8.61 15.55
CA ASN A 49 11.51 9.26 16.69
C ASN A 49 10.15 8.62 16.99
N PRO A 50 10.13 7.45 17.65
CA PRO A 50 8.90 6.67 17.86
C PRO A 50 7.81 7.38 18.67
N HIS A 51 8.19 8.42 19.41
CA HIS A 51 7.30 9.22 20.26
C HIS A 51 6.64 10.40 19.52
N THR A 52 6.95 10.64 18.24
CA THR A 52 6.21 11.64 17.46
C THR A 52 4.75 11.22 17.36
N LYS A 53 3.84 12.02 17.95
CA LYS A 53 2.40 11.82 17.80
C LYS A 53 2.03 11.94 16.32
N ASN A 54 1.35 10.93 15.78
CA ASN A 54 0.70 11.03 14.47
C ASN A 54 -0.33 12.16 14.48
N PHE A 55 -0.28 13.01 13.44
CA PHE A 55 -1.19 14.12 13.16
C PHE A 55 -1.57 14.95 14.38
N SER A 56 -0.99 16.15 14.52
CA SER A 56 -1.40 17.03 15.60
C SER A 56 -2.88 17.40 15.44
N LEU A 57 -3.58 17.59 16.57
CA LEU A 57 -4.96 18.12 16.59
C LEU A 57 -5.08 19.46 15.82
N LYS A 58 -3.97 20.18 15.62
CA LYS A 58 -3.91 21.41 14.81
C LYS A 58 -3.99 21.12 13.30
N ASP A 59 -3.44 20.00 12.83
CA ASP A 59 -3.54 19.55 11.43
C ASP A 59 -4.95 19.08 11.11
N ILE A 60 -5.61 18.45 12.08
CA ILE A 60 -7.00 18.00 11.99
C ILE A 60 -7.99 19.16 11.86
N LYS A 61 -7.78 20.27 12.59
CA LYS A 61 -8.59 21.49 12.46
C LYS A 61 -8.47 22.15 11.08
N ARG A 62 -7.34 21.99 10.40
CA ARG A 62 -7.10 22.57 9.06
C ARG A 62 -7.84 21.84 7.93
N ILE A 63 -8.26 20.59 8.16
CA ILE A 63 -8.84 19.69 7.14
C ILE A 63 -10.38 19.52 7.35
N GLY A 64 -10.93 20.11 8.41
CA GLY A 64 -12.37 20.06 8.74
C GLY A 64 -12.85 18.70 9.28
N LEU A 65 -14.16 18.56 9.50
CA LEU A 65 -14.80 17.36 10.09
C LEU A 65 -14.41 16.05 9.36
N LYS A 66 -14.16 16.16 8.04
CA LYS A 66 -13.71 15.06 7.19
C LYS A 66 -12.30 14.59 7.57
N GLY A 67 -11.33 15.51 7.71
CA GLY A 67 -9.96 15.18 8.11
C GLY A 67 -9.85 14.59 9.52
N TRP A 68 -10.71 15.04 10.44
CA TRP A 68 -10.82 14.44 11.77
C TRP A 68 -11.26 12.98 11.71
N LEU A 69 -12.31 12.66 10.94
CA LEU A 69 -12.77 11.28 10.77
C LEU A 69 -11.68 10.38 10.16
N PHE A 70 -10.90 10.91 9.20
CA PHE A 70 -9.76 10.19 8.62
C PHE A 70 -8.63 9.91 9.62
N ALA A 71 -8.26 10.90 10.43
CA ALA A 71 -7.25 10.72 11.47
C ALA A 71 -7.70 9.66 12.49
N GLN A 72 -9.00 9.62 12.82
CA GLN A 72 -9.55 8.59 13.71
C GLN A 72 -9.51 7.19 13.09
N ILE A 73 -9.90 7.04 11.81
CA ILE A 73 -9.83 5.74 11.11
C ILE A 73 -8.37 5.28 10.99
N GLY A 74 -7.45 6.16 10.56
CA GLY A 74 -6.03 5.85 10.42
C GLY A 74 -5.38 5.47 11.75
N SER A 75 -5.60 6.26 12.80
CA SER A 75 -5.08 5.97 14.14
C SER A 75 -5.67 4.68 14.73
N TRP A 76 -6.92 4.37 14.42
CA TRP A 76 -7.57 3.13 14.84
C TRP A 76 -6.99 1.90 14.13
N VAL A 77 -6.80 1.97 12.81
CA VAL A 77 -6.16 0.90 12.02
C VAL A 77 -4.75 0.62 12.57
N GLU A 78 -3.99 1.68 12.82
CA GLU A 78 -2.63 1.59 13.36
C GLU A 78 -2.58 0.99 14.77
N LYS A 79 -3.42 1.45 15.70
CA LYS A 79 -3.47 0.93 17.08
C LYS A 79 -3.95 -0.52 17.16
N LYS A 80 -4.92 -0.92 16.32
CA LYS A 80 -5.47 -2.28 16.33
C LYS A 80 -4.56 -3.31 15.68
N LEU A 81 -3.82 -2.91 14.65
CA LEU A 81 -2.92 -3.81 13.91
C LEU A 81 -1.51 -3.81 14.51
N GLY A 82 -0.91 -2.65 14.79
CA GLY A 82 0.47 -2.56 15.29
C GLY A 82 0.70 -3.17 16.68
N ASN A 83 -0.25 -3.04 17.60
CA ASN A 83 -0.09 -3.51 18.97
C ASN A 83 -0.17 -5.04 19.14
N LYS A 84 -0.63 -5.78 18.11
CA LYS A 84 -0.82 -7.24 18.19
C LYS A 84 0.32 -8.05 17.57
N VAL A 85 1.13 -7.43 16.70
CA VAL A 85 2.14 -8.15 15.90
C VAL A 85 3.56 -7.61 16.03
N GLY A 86 3.77 -6.50 16.74
CA GLY A 86 5.10 -5.91 16.92
C GLY A 86 5.72 -5.30 15.66
N VAL A 87 5.06 -5.39 14.50
CA VAL A 87 5.49 -4.81 13.22
C VAL A 87 4.53 -3.68 12.82
N SER A 88 5.09 -2.53 12.44
CA SER A 88 4.31 -1.38 11.97
C SER A 88 4.03 -1.45 10.47
N PRO A 89 2.86 -0.95 10.00
CA PRO A 89 2.63 -0.72 8.58
C PRO A 89 3.77 0.02 7.89
N GLY A 90 4.35 -0.59 6.86
CA GLY A 90 5.42 0.01 6.05
C GLY A 90 6.84 -0.40 6.45
N THR A 91 7.01 -1.22 7.49
CA THR A 91 8.33 -1.73 7.88
C THR A 91 8.95 -2.58 6.77
N GLU A 92 8.17 -3.30 5.97
CA GLU A 92 8.68 -4.09 4.83
C GLU A 92 9.30 -3.21 3.75
N MET A 93 8.67 -2.07 3.46
CA MET A 93 9.23 -1.13 2.49
C MET A 93 10.47 -0.43 3.02
N LEU A 94 10.52 -0.08 4.32
CA LEU A 94 11.74 0.45 4.93
C LEU A 94 12.88 -0.56 4.87
N LYS A 95 12.60 -1.84 5.16
CA LYS A 95 13.59 -2.91 5.06
C LYS A 95 14.09 -3.09 3.62
N ALA A 96 13.21 -3.02 2.62
CA ALA A 96 13.61 -3.07 1.21
C ALA A 96 14.53 -1.88 0.83
N ILE A 97 14.24 -0.68 1.33
CA ILE A 97 15.08 0.51 1.16
C ILE A 97 16.44 0.36 1.83
N GLU A 98 16.48 -0.17 3.06
CA GLU A 98 17.73 -0.44 3.77
C GLU A 98 18.62 -1.42 3.00
N ILE A 99 18.02 -2.52 2.50
CA ILE A 99 18.78 -3.48 1.69
C ILE A 99 19.28 -2.81 0.40
N ALA A 100 18.46 -1.98 -0.26
CA ALA A 100 18.89 -1.24 -1.45
C ALA A 100 20.12 -0.36 -1.18
N GLN A 101 20.13 0.34 -0.03
CA GLN A 101 21.27 1.16 0.39
C GLN A 101 22.53 0.32 0.66
N GLN A 102 22.37 -0.87 1.24
CA GLN A 102 23.48 -1.80 1.52
C GLN A 102 24.06 -2.43 0.25
N THR A 103 23.22 -2.70 -0.76
CA THR A 103 23.64 -3.38 -2.00
C THR A 103 23.97 -2.40 -3.14
N GLY A 104 23.71 -1.11 -2.97
CA GLY A 104 23.88 -0.10 -4.01
C GLY A 104 22.77 -0.12 -5.07
N ALA A 105 21.66 -0.83 -4.84
CA ALA A 105 20.52 -0.84 -5.75
C ALA A 105 19.81 0.52 -5.77
N LYS A 106 19.33 0.94 -6.94
CA LYS A 106 18.54 2.18 -7.07
C LYS A 106 17.17 2.00 -6.44
N ILE A 107 16.67 3.02 -5.74
CA ILE A 107 15.33 3.00 -5.14
C ILE A 107 14.34 3.73 -6.05
N ALA A 108 13.18 3.12 -6.30
CA ALA A 108 12.08 3.72 -7.05
C ALA A 108 10.81 3.82 -6.20
N LEU A 109 10.27 5.03 -6.06
CA LEU A 109 9.02 5.30 -5.35
C LEU A 109 7.84 5.26 -6.33
N ILE A 110 7.06 4.18 -6.30
CA ILE A 110 6.08 3.90 -7.35
C ILE A 110 4.64 4.28 -6.98
N ASP A 111 4.34 4.67 -5.75
CA ASP A 111 2.96 4.99 -5.38
C ASP A 111 2.55 6.42 -5.80
N GLN A 112 1.25 6.67 -5.78
CA GLN A 112 0.64 7.99 -5.93
C GLN A 112 0.92 8.86 -4.70
N ASP A 113 1.02 10.18 -4.90
CA ASP A 113 1.07 11.13 -3.80
C ASP A 113 -0.14 10.97 -2.88
N ILE A 114 0.12 10.65 -1.61
CA ILE A 114 -0.89 10.47 -0.57
C ILE A 114 -1.88 11.63 -0.49
N GLU A 115 -1.49 12.88 -0.73
CA GLU A 115 -2.41 14.02 -0.68
C GLU A 115 -3.43 13.98 -1.82
N ILE A 116 -3.03 13.53 -3.01
CA ILE A 116 -3.96 13.33 -4.14
C ILE A 116 -4.95 12.23 -3.77
N THR A 117 -4.46 11.11 -3.24
CA THR A 117 -5.30 9.99 -2.79
C THR A 117 -6.30 10.46 -1.72
N LEU A 118 -5.84 11.19 -0.69
CA LEU A 118 -6.69 11.69 0.40
C LEU A 118 -7.72 12.73 -0.10
N LYS A 119 -7.30 13.67 -0.96
CA LYS A 119 -8.20 14.67 -1.56
C LYS A 119 -9.31 13.98 -2.34
N LYS A 120 -8.95 13.05 -3.23
CA LYS A 120 -9.93 12.26 -4.00
C LYS A 120 -10.83 11.46 -3.09
N PHE A 121 -10.28 10.78 -2.08
CA PHE A 121 -11.06 9.98 -1.15
C PHE A 121 -12.12 10.81 -0.42
N SER A 122 -11.74 12.01 0.04
CA SER A 122 -12.64 12.93 0.76
C SER A 122 -13.81 13.45 -0.09
N ASN A 123 -13.65 13.41 -1.42
CA ASN A 123 -14.65 13.82 -2.41
C ASN A 123 -15.42 12.62 -2.99
N ALA A 124 -14.82 11.43 -2.95
CA ALA A 124 -15.34 10.22 -3.58
C ALA A 124 -16.48 9.56 -2.79
N LEU A 125 -16.62 9.87 -1.49
CA LEU A 125 -17.71 9.31 -0.68
C LEU A 125 -19.07 9.87 -1.10
N SER A 126 -19.87 9.03 -1.76
CA SER A 126 -21.28 9.32 -2.04
C SER A 126 -22.09 9.42 -0.74
N TRP A 127 -23.23 10.11 -0.79
CA TRP A 127 -24.16 10.17 0.36
C TRP A 127 -24.61 8.77 0.82
N LYS A 128 -24.75 7.82 -0.11
CA LYS A 128 -25.06 6.43 0.20
C LYS A 128 -23.92 5.75 0.97
N GLU A 129 -22.67 5.87 0.52
CA GLU A 129 -21.50 5.30 1.21
C GLU A 129 -21.30 5.90 2.60
N LYS A 130 -21.54 7.21 2.77
CA LYS A 130 -21.50 7.86 4.10
C LYS A 130 -22.54 7.27 5.04
N TRP A 131 -23.78 7.06 4.57
CA TRP A 131 -24.84 6.44 5.36
C TRP A 131 -24.56 4.97 5.67
N THR A 132 -24.02 4.20 4.73
CA THR A 132 -23.58 2.82 4.96
C THR A 132 -22.47 2.75 6.00
N PHE A 133 -21.47 3.63 5.90
CA PHE A 133 -20.38 3.71 6.87
C PHE A 133 -20.90 4.08 8.27
N ALA A 134 -21.81 5.07 8.37
CA ALA A 134 -22.46 5.44 9.62
C ALA A 134 -23.27 4.29 10.22
N LYS A 135 -24.03 3.56 9.41
CA LYS A 135 -24.77 2.36 9.84
C LYS A 135 -23.84 1.23 10.29
N ASP A 136 -22.76 0.96 9.57
CA ASP A 136 -21.78 -0.07 9.93
C ASP A 136 -21.07 0.27 11.25
N LEU A 137 -20.83 1.56 11.51
CA LEU A 137 -20.26 2.08 12.75
C LEU A 137 -21.24 1.99 13.93
N ILE A 138 -22.50 2.43 13.73
CA ILE A 138 -23.57 2.42 14.76
C ILE A 138 -23.97 0.98 15.13
N ASN A 139 -24.13 0.11 14.14
CA ASN A 139 -24.58 -1.26 14.37
C ASN A 139 -23.46 -2.17 14.93
N GLY A 140 -22.23 -1.66 15.06
CA GLY A 140 -21.07 -2.47 15.44
C GLY A 140 -20.85 -3.67 14.51
N LEU A 141 -21.41 -3.65 13.29
CA LEU A 141 -21.49 -4.81 12.40
C LEU A 141 -20.18 -5.11 11.67
N ILE A 142 -19.18 -4.22 11.76
CA ILE A 142 -17.79 -4.61 11.48
C ILE A 142 -17.33 -5.70 12.48
N PHE A 143 -17.95 -5.78 13.67
CA PHE A 143 -17.54 -6.67 14.77
C PHE A 143 -18.47 -7.86 15.06
N LYS A 144 -19.73 -7.88 14.60
CA LYS A 144 -20.65 -9.00 14.93
C LYS A 144 -20.50 -10.26 14.06
N LYS A 145 -19.68 -10.25 13.01
CA LYS A 145 -19.19 -11.46 12.34
C LYS A 145 -17.67 -11.48 12.38
N GLY A 146 -17.13 -12.05 13.46
CA GLY A 146 -15.71 -12.21 13.69
C GLY A 146 -15.01 -12.91 12.53
N ILE A 147 -14.25 -12.14 11.77
CA ILE A 147 -13.10 -12.70 11.07
C ILE A 147 -12.00 -12.71 12.12
N LYS A 148 -11.78 -13.87 12.76
CA LYS A 148 -10.58 -14.10 13.60
C LYS A 148 -9.38 -14.07 12.67
N PHE A 149 -8.86 -12.88 12.43
CA PHE A 149 -7.65 -12.69 11.65
C PHE A 149 -6.47 -12.95 12.58
N ASP A 150 -5.70 -13.98 12.28
CA ASP A 150 -4.37 -14.12 12.87
C ASP A 150 -3.49 -13.05 12.21
N LEU A 151 -3.22 -11.98 12.95
CA LEU A 151 -2.41 -10.87 12.46
C LEU A 151 -0.94 -11.24 12.36
N ALA A 152 -0.52 -12.32 13.05
CA ALA A 152 0.85 -12.83 13.05
C ALA A 152 1.25 -13.46 11.73
N LYS A 153 0.31 -13.79 10.84
CA LYS A 153 0.59 -14.38 9.54
C LYS A 153 0.07 -13.50 8.42
N VAL A 154 0.76 -13.52 7.29
CA VAL A 154 0.19 -13.01 6.03
C VAL A 154 -1.15 -13.73 5.81
N PRO A 155 -2.29 -13.02 5.78
CA PRO A 155 -3.54 -13.67 5.44
C PRO A 155 -3.44 -14.29 4.06
N SER A 156 -4.00 -15.49 3.92
CA SER A 156 -4.03 -16.15 2.62
C SER A 156 -4.61 -15.22 1.54
N HIS A 157 -4.07 -15.31 0.32
CA HIS A 157 -4.58 -14.54 -0.83
C HIS A 157 -6.10 -14.68 -1.00
N LYS A 158 -6.68 -15.83 -0.64
CA LYS A 158 -8.13 -16.07 -0.67
C LYS A 158 -8.91 -15.11 0.24
N ILE A 159 -8.39 -14.84 1.44
CA ILE A 159 -9.01 -13.92 2.40
C ILE A 159 -8.85 -12.47 1.95
N ILE A 160 -7.64 -12.09 1.50
CA ILE A 160 -7.37 -10.75 0.96
C ILE A 160 -8.34 -10.44 -0.20
N ASN A 161 -8.43 -11.36 -1.16
CA ASN A 161 -9.33 -11.21 -2.32
C ASN A 161 -10.80 -11.07 -1.91
N LYS A 162 -11.23 -11.81 -0.87
CA LYS A 162 -12.59 -11.70 -0.35
C LYS A 162 -12.86 -10.31 0.24
N LEU A 163 -11.94 -9.79 1.07
CA LEU A 163 -12.07 -8.46 1.66
C LEU A 163 -12.07 -7.36 0.60
N ILE A 164 -11.18 -7.44 -0.40
CA ILE A 164 -11.16 -6.49 -1.51
C ILE A 164 -12.47 -6.53 -2.28
N LYS A 165 -13.05 -7.72 -2.52
CA LYS A 165 -14.34 -7.87 -3.19
C LYS A 165 -15.50 -7.29 -2.37
N GLU A 166 -15.47 -7.43 -1.05
CA GLU A 166 -16.47 -6.82 -0.15
C GLU A 166 -16.37 -5.30 -0.17
N VAL A 167 -15.16 -4.73 -0.09
CA VAL A 167 -14.95 -3.28 -0.18
C VAL A 167 -15.37 -2.76 -1.56
N LYS A 168 -15.01 -3.45 -2.64
CA LYS A 168 -15.43 -3.10 -4.01
C LYS A 168 -16.95 -3.05 -4.17
N THR A 169 -17.67 -3.98 -3.55
CA THR A 169 -19.13 -4.05 -3.62
C THR A 169 -19.80 -3.00 -2.74
N LYS A 170 -19.33 -2.84 -1.49
CA LYS A 170 -19.97 -1.95 -0.50
C LYS A 170 -19.58 -0.48 -0.64
N TYR A 171 -18.33 -0.24 -1.03
CA TYR A 171 -17.69 1.07 -1.07
C TYR A 171 -16.93 1.24 -2.40
N PRO A 172 -17.62 1.22 -3.55
CA PRO A 172 -16.98 1.22 -4.86
C PRO A 172 -16.08 2.45 -5.10
N ASN A 173 -16.44 3.62 -4.57
CA ASN A 173 -15.62 4.83 -4.72
C ASN A 173 -14.37 4.78 -3.84
N VAL A 174 -14.48 4.22 -2.64
CA VAL A 174 -13.34 3.95 -1.75
C VAL A 174 -12.39 2.96 -2.42
N TYR A 175 -12.90 1.86 -2.96
CA TYR A 175 -12.11 0.89 -3.72
C TYR A 175 -11.41 1.55 -4.91
N CYS A 176 -12.12 2.40 -5.67
CA CYS A 176 -11.54 3.09 -6.83
C CYS A 176 -10.34 3.94 -6.41
N VAL A 177 -10.49 4.78 -5.39
CA VAL A 177 -9.45 5.72 -4.98
C VAL A 177 -8.27 5.02 -4.30
N LEU A 178 -8.55 4.09 -3.37
CA LEU A 178 -7.48 3.47 -2.56
C LEU A 178 -6.75 2.32 -3.25
N ILE A 179 -7.38 1.69 -4.26
CA ILE A 179 -6.82 0.51 -4.92
C ILE A 179 -6.66 0.76 -6.42
N LYS A 180 -7.75 0.94 -7.16
CA LYS A 180 -7.71 0.96 -8.63
C LYS A 180 -6.79 2.05 -9.18
N GLU A 181 -6.98 3.29 -8.77
CA GLU A 181 -6.17 4.42 -9.27
C GLU A 181 -4.69 4.29 -8.89
N ARG A 182 -4.41 3.80 -7.68
CA ARG A 182 -3.04 3.57 -7.21
C ARG A 182 -2.36 2.45 -8.00
N ASN A 183 -3.08 1.36 -8.30
CA ASN A 183 -2.60 0.28 -9.16
C ASN A 183 -2.23 0.78 -10.55
N GLU A 184 -3.06 1.65 -11.14
CA GLU A 184 -2.77 2.25 -12.45
C GLU A 184 -1.51 3.12 -12.42
N VAL A 185 -1.32 3.95 -11.39
CA VAL A 185 -0.11 4.79 -11.23
C VAL A 185 1.13 3.94 -11.03
N MET A 186 1.09 2.97 -10.11
CA MET A 186 2.20 2.06 -9.83
C MET A 186 2.60 1.25 -11.06
N ALA A 187 1.62 0.69 -11.76
CA ALA A 187 1.88 -0.10 -12.96
C ALA A 187 2.50 0.74 -14.09
N LYS A 188 2.03 1.97 -14.31
CA LYS A 188 2.63 2.88 -15.30
C LYS A 188 4.07 3.23 -14.95
N LYS A 189 4.37 3.54 -13.69
CA LYS A 189 5.74 3.83 -13.25
C LYS A 189 6.65 2.62 -13.39
N LEU A 190 6.20 1.42 -12.97
CA LEU A 190 6.97 0.19 -13.13
C LEU A 190 7.24 -0.15 -14.59
N ALA A 191 6.22 -0.03 -15.45
CA ALA A 191 6.38 -0.24 -16.89
C ALA A 191 7.38 0.75 -17.49
N HIS A 192 7.32 2.03 -17.12
CA HIS A 192 8.28 3.04 -17.57
C HIS A 192 9.72 2.72 -17.14
N ILE A 193 9.93 2.28 -15.89
CA ILE A 193 11.25 1.87 -15.40
C ILE A 193 11.76 0.66 -16.20
N LEU A 194 10.91 -0.33 -16.45
CA LEU A 194 11.25 -1.51 -17.25
C LEU A 194 11.65 -1.17 -18.69
N LEU A 195 10.95 -0.22 -19.32
CA LEU A 195 11.24 0.19 -20.69
C LEU A 195 12.55 0.99 -20.79
N ASN A 196 12.87 1.82 -19.79
CA ASN A 196 14.11 2.60 -19.77
C ASN A 196 15.33 1.79 -19.30
N HIS A 197 15.10 0.66 -18.63
CA HIS A 197 16.14 -0.21 -18.09
C HIS A 197 15.87 -1.68 -18.43
N PRO A 198 15.90 -2.06 -19.73
CA PRO A 198 15.48 -3.40 -20.19
C PRO A 198 16.30 -4.54 -19.59
N ASP A 199 17.56 -4.28 -19.23
CA ASP A 199 18.47 -5.28 -18.67
C ASP A 199 18.43 -5.38 -17.14
N ALA A 200 17.82 -4.40 -16.47
CA ALA A 200 17.77 -4.31 -15.02
C ALA A 200 16.88 -5.40 -14.42
N GLU A 201 17.41 -6.13 -13.44
CA GLU A 201 16.59 -6.93 -12.53
C GLU A 201 15.88 -6.01 -11.53
N ILE A 202 14.55 -6.05 -11.53
CA ILE A 202 13.70 -5.19 -10.70
C ILE A 202 12.89 -6.02 -9.71
N VAL A 203 12.98 -5.66 -8.43
CA VAL A 203 12.09 -6.18 -7.38
C VAL A 203 11.17 -5.07 -6.89
N ALA A 204 9.85 -5.27 -6.98
CA ALA A 204 8.84 -4.35 -6.47
C ALA A 204 8.20 -4.89 -5.19
N VAL A 205 8.25 -4.12 -4.10
CA VAL A 205 7.63 -4.45 -2.82
C VAL A 205 6.35 -3.64 -2.66
N VAL A 206 5.20 -4.33 -2.68
CA VAL A 206 3.86 -3.73 -2.63
C VAL A 206 3.01 -4.44 -1.59
N GLY A 207 1.88 -3.85 -1.20
CA GLY A 207 0.86 -4.51 -0.41
C GLY A 207 0.21 -5.64 -1.22
N ALA A 208 -0.09 -6.75 -0.55
CA ALA A 208 -0.68 -7.94 -1.19
C ALA A 208 -2.03 -7.67 -1.88
N GLY A 209 -2.73 -6.58 -1.53
CA GLY A 209 -3.94 -6.14 -2.23
C GLY A 209 -3.72 -5.49 -3.60
N HIS A 210 -2.48 -5.10 -3.92
CA HIS A 210 -2.10 -4.42 -5.15
C HIS A 210 -1.37 -5.35 -6.12
N GLU A 211 -0.59 -6.29 -5.60
CA GLU A 211 0.30 -7.21 -6.33
C GLU A 211 -0.29 -7.78 -7.62
N LYS A 212 -1.44 -8.47 -7.54
CA LYS A 212 -2.03 -9.19 -8.68
C LYS A 212 -2.42 -8.24 -9.81
N GLU A 213 -3.06 -7.12 -9.48
CA GLU A 213 -3.56 -6.18 -10.48
C GLU A 213 -2.43 -5.37 -11.11
N ILE A 214 -1.43 -4.96 -10.32
CA ILE A 214 -0.20 -4.33 -10.84
C ILE A 214 0.50 -5.27 -11.83
N ASN A 215 0.68 -6.54 -11.50
CA ASN A 215 1.36 -7.51 -12.39
C ASN A 215 0.66 -7.59 -13.76
N LEU A 216 -0.67 -7.67 -13.76
CA LEU A 216 -1.47 -7.69 -14.99
C LEU A 216 -1.33 -6.38 -15.79
N LEU A 217 -1.44 -5.23 -15.13
CA LEU A 217 -1.34 -3.92 -15.77
C LEU A 217 0.05 -3.66 -16.36
N VAL A 218 1.12 -4.00 -15.63
CA VAL A 218 2.51 -3.84 -16.12
C VAL A 218 2.72 -4.69 -17.36
N LYS A 219 2.31 -5.97 -17.34
CA LYS A 219 2.43 -6.86 -18.51
C LYS A 219 1.68 -6.32 -19.72
N LYS A 220 0.47 -5.78 -19.50
CA LYS A 220 -0.32 -5.16 -20.56
C LYS A 220 0.40 -3.96 -21.18
N ILE A 221 0.81 -3.00 -20.35
CA ILE A 221 1.49 -1.76 -20.80
C ILE A 221 2.80 -2.09 -21.52
N TYR A 222 3.60 -3.01 -20.95
CA TYR A 222 4.87 -3.43 -21.52
C TYR A 222 4.69 -4.13 -22.87
N LYS A 223 3.66 -4.96 -23.04
CA LYS A 223 3.34 -5.61 -24.31
C LYS A 223 2.89 -4.60 -25.36
N GLU A 224 2.02 -3.66 -25.00
CA GLU A 224 1.55 -2.60 -25.91
C GLU A 224 2.69 -1.75 -26.47
N HIS A 225 3.69 -1.42 -25.65
CA HIS A 225 4.86 -0.66 -26.10
C HIS A 225 5.80 -1.45 -27.02
N ASN A 226 5.90 -2.77 -26.86
CA ASN A 226 6.75 -3.62 -27.71
C ASN A 226 6.07 -4.08 -29.02
N ILE A 227 4.78 -3.78 -29.21
CA ILE A 227 4.03 -4.11 -30.42
C ILE A 227 3.95 -2.92 -31.39
N GLN A 228 4.22 -1.69 -30.93
CA GLN A 228 4.31 -0.55 -31.85
C GLN A 228 5.63 -0.67 -32.66
N PRO A 229 5.57 -0.81 -34.00
CA PRO A 229 6.77 -0.83 -34.82
C PRO A 229 7.43 0.56 -34.79
N LEU A 230 8.77 0.57 -34.82
CA LEU A 230 9.62 1.73 -35.08
C LEU A 230 9.19 2.46 -36.37
#